data_AF-A0AAU1PMV6-F1
#
_entry.id   AF-A0AAU1PMV6-F1
#
_cell.length_a   1.000
_cell.length_b   1.000
_cell.length_c   1.000
_cell.angle_alpha   90.00
_cell.angle_beta   90.00
_cell.angle_gamma   90.00
#
_symmetry.space_group_name_H-M   'P 1'
#
loop_
_entity.id
_entity.type
_entity.pdbx_description
1 polymer ?
#
loop_
_entity_poly.entity_id
_entity_poly.type
_entity_poly.pdbx_seq_one_letter_code
_entity_poly.pdbx_strand_id
1 'polypeptide(L)'
;MRRNVSTWPHLAAAAAVLTVLLAATGCEPADGLASSTVSITTDQLATHALKKNDVDVQWLSCNASTAKNEAKVDCLGRTNDQKKITVRGEVTEQWAQTCVRGHLTAVVGGRTVFDVRGLGNCGSRTTSTS
;
A
#
# COMPACT_ATOMS: atom_id res chain seq x y z
N MET A 1 20.53 -5.96 30.22
CA MET A 1 20.90 -5.80 31.65
C MET A 1 19.72 -5.23 32.42
N ARG A 2 19.70 -5.50 33.73
CA ARG A 2 18.56 -5.55 34.67
C ARG A 2 17.61 -4.34 34.68
N ARG A 3 16.32 -4.66 34.82
CA ARG A 3 15.19 -3.74 35.09
C ARG A 3 15.42 -3.01 36.41
N ASN A 4 15.48 -1.69 36.37
CA ASN A 4 15.58 -0.86 37.57
C ASN A 4 14.18 -0.43 37.99
N VAL A 5 13.55 -1.23 38.85
CA VAL A 5 12.26 -0.97 39.50
C VAL A 5 12.52 0.00 40.64
N SER A 6 12.33 1.30 40.40
CA SER A 6 12.25 2.30 41.45
C SER A 6 10.78 2.42 41.86
N THR A 7 10.45 1.73 42.95
CA THR A 7 9.20 1.84 43.68
C THR A 7 9.17 3.15 44.45
N TRP A 8 8.26 4.06 44.07
CA TRP A 8 7.83 5.15 44.95
C TRP A 8 6.31 5.08 45.16
N PRO A 9 5.82 4.96 46.41
CA PRO A 9 4.41 4.85 46.72
C PRO A 9 3.88 6.21 47.21
N HIS A 10 3.11 6.93 46.40
CA HIS A 10 2.27 8.01 46.91
C HIS A 10 0.90 7.99 46.23
N LEU A 11 -0.09 7.73 47.07
CA LEU A 11 -1.53 7.76 46.84
C LEU A 11 -1.98 9.15 46.37
N ALA A 12 -2.89 9.22 45.41
CA ALA A 12 -4.10 10.07 45.46
C ALA A 12 -4.91 9.95 44.16
N ALA A 13 -6.20 9.75 44.34
CA ALA A 13 -7.21 9.59 43.31
C ALA A 13 -7.41 10.83 42.44
N ALA A 14 -7.60 10.63 41.14
CA ALA A 14 -8.48 11.45 40.31
C ALA A 14 -8.86 10.65 39.05
N ALA A 15 -10.16 10.43 38.89
CA ALA A 15 -10.75 9.77 37.74
C ALA A 15 -10.55 10.59 36.47
N ALA A 16 -10.06 9.94 35.42
CA ALA A 16 -10.32 10.33 34.04
C ALA A 16 -10.48 9.04 33.24
N VAL A 17 -11.70 8.49 33.22
CA VAL A 17 -12.07 7.48 32.23
C VAL A 17 -12.16 8.24 30.91
N LEU A 18 -11.05 8.32 30.18
CA LEU A 18 -11.02 8.79 28.80
C LEU A 18 -11.72 7.72 27.95
N THR A 19 -13.05 7.84 27.83
CA THR A 19 -13.82 7.13 26.81
C THR A 19 -13.43 7.70 25.45
N VAL A 20 -12.44 7.08 24.81
CA VAL A 20 -12.18 7.32 23.40
C VAL A 20 -13.37 6.76 22.64
N LEU A 21 -14.29 7.63 22.22
CA LEU A 21 -15.25 7.32 21.15
C LEU A 21 -14.41 7.10 19.89
N LEU A 22 -13.99 5.86 19.66
CA LEU A 22 -13.51 5.41 18.38
C LEU A 22 -14.72 5.47 17.44
N ALA A 23 -14.95 6.65 16.85
CA ALA A 23 -15.72 6.74 15.63
C ALA A 23 -15.01 5.82 14.64
N ALA A 24 -15.62 4.67 14.36
CA ALA A 24 -15.17 3.77 13.31
C ALA A 24 -15.19 4.59 12.02
N THR A 25 -14.03 5.09 11.62
CA THR A 25 -13.84 5.65 10.29
C THR A 25 -14.24 4.54 9.35
N GLY A 26 -15.31 4.77 8.58
CA GLY A 26 -15.87 3.78 7.68
C GLY A 26 -14.80 3.30 6.71
N CYS A 27 -14.15 2.20 7.04
CA CYS A 27 -13.67 1.27 6.02
C CYS A 27 -14.93 0.62 5.47
N GLU A 28 -15.56 1.31 4.53
CA GLU A 28 -16.74 0.84 3.80
C GLU A 28 -16.37 -0.50 3.13
N PRO A 29 -17.11 -1.60 3.38
CA PRO A 29 -16.94 -2.79 2.60
C PRO A 29 -17.72 -2.57 1.30
N ALA A 30 -17.01 -2.22 0.23
CA ALA A 30 -17.56 -2.37 -1.11
C ALA A 30 -17.36 -3.83 -1.52
N ASP A 31 -18.47 -4.55 -1.75
CA ASP A 31 -18.46 -5.88 -2.36
C ASP A 31 -17.76 -5.80 -3.72
N GLY A 32 -16.52 -6.31 -3.78
CA GLY A 32 -15.60 -6.21 -4.92
C GLY A 32 -14.37 -5.36 -4.62
N LEU A 33 -13.16 -5.89 -4.90
CA LEU A 33 -11.84 -5.26 -4.69
C LEU A 33 -11.76 -4.37 -3.45
N ALA A 34 -11.40 -4.91 -2.28
CA ALA A 34 -11.25 -4.06 -1.09
C ALA A 34 -10.14 -3.00 -1.33
N SER A 35 -10.52 -1.72 -1.40
CA SER A 35 -9.61 -0.60 -1.71
C SER A 35 -8.35 -0.61 -0.82
N SER A 36 -8.51 -0.91 0.48
CA SER A 36 -7.39 -1.05 1.41
C SER A 36 -6.41 -2.15 1.01
N THR A 37 -6.92 -3.30 0.54
CA THR A 37 -6.09 -4.44 0.14
C THR A 37 -5.42 -4.18 -1.22
N VAL A 38 -6.13 -3.53 -2.15
CA VAL A 38 -5.56 -3.09 -3.43
C VAL A 38 -4.44 -2.08 -3.18
N SER A 39 -4.64 -1.13 -2.27
CA SER A 39 -3.65 -0.10 -1.92
C SER A 39 -2.37 -0.75 -1.38
N ILE A 40 -2.50 -1.62 -0.37
CA ILE A 40 -1.36 -2.29 0.26
C ILE A 40 -0.62 -3.19 -0.74
N THR A 41 -1.36 -3.98 -1.51
CA THR A 41 -0.75 -4.91 -2.49
C THR A 41 -0.06 -4.14 -3.61
N THR A 42 -0.68 -3.07 -4.11
CA THR A 42 -0.08 -2.25 -5.16
C THR A 42 1.14 -1.48 -4.63
N ASP A 43 1.12 -1.00 -3.39
CA ASP A 43 2.27 -0.35 -2.75
C ASP A 43 3.51 -1.27 -2.71
N GLN A 44 3.32 -2.50 -2.21
CA GLN A 44 4.40 -3.48 -2.12
C GLN A 44 4.93 -3.88 -3.50
N LEU A 45 4.03 -4.18 -4.44
CA LEU A 45 4.40 -4.64 -5.78
C LEU A 45 4.99 -3.50 -6.63
N ALA A 46 4.49 -2.27 -6.51
CA ALA A 46 5.03 -1.11 -7.19
C ALA A 46 6.41 -0.75 -6.63
N THR A 47 6.58 -0.75 -5.31
CA THR A 47 7.89 -0.56 -4.68
C THR A 47 8.90 -1.62 -5.15
N HIS A 48 8.49 -2.89 -5.24
CA HIS A 48 9.34 -3.95 -5.77
C HIS A 48 9.69 -3.75 -7.24
N ALA A 49 8.72 -3.39 -8.08
CA ALA A 49 8.93 -3.14 -9.50
C ALA A 49 9.86 -1.92 -9.74
N LEU A 50 9.70 -0.85 -8.96
CA LEU A 50 10.59 0.32 -9.00
C LEU A 50 12.02 -0.06 -8.64
N LYS A 51 12.23 -0.79 -7.54
CA LYS A 51 13.56 -1.26 -7.13
C LYS A 51 14.20 -2.18 -8.16
N LYS A 52 13.42 -3.06 -8.81
CA LYS A 52 13.90 -3.90 -9.92
C LYS A 52 14.35 -3.09 -11.15
N ASN A 53 13.81 -1.90 -11.34
CA ASN A 53 14.21 -0.96 -12.39
C ASN A 53 15.25 0.06 -11.90
N ASP A 54 16.03 -0.28 -10.86
CA ASP A 54 17.13 0.54 -10.33
C ASP A 54 16.67 1.90 -9.77
N VAL A 55 15.41 1.99 -9.30
CA VAL A 55 14.89 3.20 -8.65
C VAL A 55 15.07 3.09 -7.13
N ASP A 56 15.92 3.96 -6.59
CA ASP A 56 16.14 4.11 -5.15
C ASP A 56 14.96 4.81 -4.45
N VAL A 57 13.93 4.06 -4.11
CA VAL A 57 12.72 4.56 -3.43
C VAL A 57 13.03 4.95 -1.98
N GLN A 58 12.83 6.23 -1.63
CA GLN A 58 12.89 6.72 -0.25
C GLN A 58 11.60 6.41 0.50
N TRP A 59 10.46 6.69 -0.14
CA TRP A 59 9.13 6.36 0.34
C TRP A 59 8.16 6.29 -0.83
N LEU A 60 7.13 5.46 -0.69
CA LEU A 60 5.99 5.37 -1.58
C LEU A 60 4.75 5.18 -0.70
N SER A 61 3.63 5.75 -1.10
CA SER A 61 2.34 5.54 -0.47
C SER A 61 1.26 5.53 -1.53
N CYS A 62 0.42 4.51 -1.49
CA CYS A 62 -0.68 4.32 -2.43
C CYS A 62 -2.03 4.55 -1.77
N ASN A 63 -2.92 5.18 -2.53
CA ASN A 63 -4.35 5.19 -2.26
C ASN A 63 -5.06 4.47 -3.40
N ALA A 64 -6.10 3.72 -3.08
CA ALA A 64 -7.00 3.15 -4.06
C ALA A 64 -8.44 3.61 -3.79
N SER A 65 -9.17 3.90 -4.85
CA SER A 65 -10.61 4.17 -4.79
C SER A 65 -11.32 3.19 -5.72
N THR A 66 -12.31 2.47 -5.19
CA THR A 66 -13.06 1.48 -5.96
C THR A 66 -14.31 2.11 -6.56
N ALA A 67 -14.58 1.80 -7.82
CA ALA A 67 -15.77 2.21 -8.52
C ALA A 67 -16.24 1.05 -9.40
N LYS A 68 -17.43 0.52 -9.10
CA LYS A 68 -18.01 -0.64 -9.78
C LYS A 68 -17.10 -1.88 -9.70
N ASN A 69 -16.42 -2.22 -10.80
CA ASN A 69 -15.57 -3.41 -10.94
C ASN A 69 -14.08 -3.06 -11.07
N GLU A 70 -13.72 -1.80 -10.82
CA GLU A 70 -12.37 -1.28 -11.04
C GLU A 70 -11.91 -0.51 -9.80
N ALA A 71 -10.63 -0.59 -9.49
CA ALA A 71 -9.96 0.19 -8.46
C ALA A 71 -8.95 1.12 -9.12
N LYS A 72 -9.18 2.43 -9.01
CA LYS A 72 -8.20 3.44 -9.40
C LYS A 72 -7.13 3.54 -8.34
N VAL A 73 -5.88 3.48 -8.75
CA VAL A 73 -4.73 3.60 -7.85
C VAL A 73 -3.99 4.89 -8.17
N ASP A 74 -3.66 5.65 -7.12
CA ASP A 74 -2.71 6.76 -7.18
C ASP A 74 -1.69 6.60 -6.06
N CYS A 75 -0.44 6.31 -6.44
CA CYS A 75 0.68 6.26 -5.53
C CYS A 75 1.58 7.48 -5.73
N LEU A 76 1.98 8.07 -4.62
CA LEU A 76 2.92 9.17 -4.56
C LEU A 76 4.15 8.73 -3.77
N GLY A 77 5.32 9.19 -4.20
CA GLY A 77 6.56 8.85 -3.53
C GLY A 77 7.69 9.81 -3.88
N ARG A 78 8.85 9.54 -3.27
CA ARG A 78 10.12 10.14 -3.68
C ARG A 78 11.23 9.10 -3.71
N THR A 79 12.20 9.36 -4.56
CA THR A 79 13.49 8.67 -4.54
C THR A 79 14.43 9.29 -3.49
N ASN A 80 15.53 8.60 -3.18
CA ASN A 80 16.56 9.10 -2.27
C ASN A 80 17.19 10.41 -2.77
N ASP A 81 17.34 10.57 -4.08
CA ASP A 81 17.81 11.80 -4.75
C ASP A 81 16.68 12.83 -4.99
N GLN A 82 15.58 12.74 -4.26
CA GLN A 82 14.47 13.70 -4.21
C GLN A 82 13.63 13.83 -5.51
N LYS A 83 13.75 12.89 -6.46
CA LYS A 83 12.86 12.86 -7.63
C LYS A 83 11.47 12.37 -7.23
N LYS A 84 10.44 13.00 -7.77
CA LYS A 84 9.05 12.59 -7.57
C LYS A 84 8.80 11.22 -8.22
N ILE A 85 8.13 10.34 -7.50
CA ILE A 85 7.59 9.07 -8.00
C ILE A 85 6.07 9.20 -8.08
N THR A 86 5.47 8.78 -9.19
CA THR A 86 4.02 8.57 -9.30
C THR A 86 3.75 7.22 -9.93
N VAL A 87 2.88 6.42 -9.32
CA VAL A 87 2.38 5.17 -9.93
C VAL A 87 0.87 5.28 -10.02
N ARG A 88 0.33 5.20 -11.24
CA ARG A 88 -1.10 5.40 -11.49
C ARG A 88 -1.66 4.32 -12.36
N GLY A 89 -2.93 4.02 -12.16
CA GLY A 89 -3.58 3.01 -12.97
C GLY A 89 -4.96 2.61 -12.53
N GLU A 90 -5.48 1.65 -13.27
CA GLU A 90 -6.78 1.03 -13.05
C GLU A 90 -6.57 -0.47 -12.87
N VAL A 91 -6.96 -0.98 -11.70
CA VAL A 91 -6.86 -2.39 -11.31
C VAL A 91 -8.23 -3.02 -11.45
N THR A 92 -8.34 -4.04 -12.28
CA THR A 92 -9.59 -4.75 -12.56
C THR A 92 -9.69 -6.05 -11.77
N GLU A 93 -8.56 -6.59 -11.32
CA GLU A 93 -8.50 -7.86 -10.63
C GLU A 93 -7.31 -7.87 -9.66
N GLN A 94 -7.54 -8.36 -8.45
CA GLN A 94 -6.51 -8.55 -7.44
C GLN A 94 -6.58 -9.99 -6.95
N TRP A 95 -5.42 -10.64 -6.88
CA TRP A 95 -5.27 -11.98 -6.32
C TRP A 95 -4.36 -11.91 -5.10
N ALA A 96 -4.99 -11.93 -3.93
CA ALA A 96 -4.32 -11.83 -2.63
C ALA A 96 -3.27 -10.70 -2.64
N GLN A 97 -2.08 -10.94 -2.10
CA GLN A 97 -0.96 -9.99 -2.09
C GLN A 97 0.10 -10.25 -3.17
N THR A 98 -0.16 -11.16 -4.12
CA THR A 98 0.86 -11.64 -5.07
C THR A 98 0.69 -11.11 -6.49
N CYS A 99 -0.50 -10.61 -6.82
CA CYS A 99 -0.83 -10.14 -8.15
C CYS A 99 -1.90 -9.04 -8.11
N VAL A 100 -1.66 -7.97 -8.87
CA VAL A 100 -2.69 -7.03 -9.32
C VAL A 100 -2.68 -6.99 -10.84
N ARG A 101 -3.84 -7.13 -11.46
CA ARG A 101 -4.03 -6.99 -12.90
C ARG A 101 -4.76 -5.69 -13.19
N GLY A 102 -4.30 -5.04 -14.25
CA GLY A 102 -4.72 -3.68 -14.56
C GLY A 102 -3.62 -2.91 -15.25
N HIS A 103 -3.97 -1.78 -15.84
CA HIS A 103 -2.97 -0.92 -16.47
C HIS A 103 -2.33 -0.04 -15.41
N LEU A 104 -1.01 -0.16 -15.21
CA LEU A 104 -0.26 0.62 -14.23
C LEU A 104 0.96 1.24 -14.90
N THR A 105 1.11 2.54 -14.73
CA THR A 105 2.24 3.31 -15.25
C THR A 105 2.96 3.98 -14.09
N ALA A 106 4.27 3.81 -14.04
CA ALA A 106 5.12 4.52 -13.10
C ALA A 106 5.98 5.55 -13.80
N VAL A 107 6.08 6.73 -13.19
CA VAL A 107 6.87 7.86 -13.66
C VAL A 107 7.77 8.33 -12.52
N VAL A 108 9.06 8.50 -12.81
CA VAL A 108 10.07 8.99 -11.87
C VAL A 108 10.75 10.22 -12.49
N GLY A 109 10.70 11.35 -11.79
CA GLY A 109 11.30 12.59 -12.28
C GLY A 109 10.80 13.03 -13.66
N GLY A 110 9.55 12.68 -14.01
CA GLY A 110 8.93 12.98 -15.31
C GLY A 110 9.21 11.97 -16.42
N ARG A 111 9.91 10.86 -16.16
CA ARG A 111 10.18 9.79 -17.13
C ARG A 111 9.42 8.52 -16.76
N THR A 112 8.77 7.90 -17.73
CA THR A 112 8.13 6.59 -17.53
C THR A 112 9.19 5.54 -17.28
N VAL A 113 9.10 4.85 -16.13
CA VAL A 113 10.00 3.76 -15.77
C VAL A 113 9.38 2.40 -16.10
N PHE A 114 8.05 2.29 -16.04
CA PHE A 114 7.33 1.15 -16.56
C PHE A 114 5.90 1.53 -16.95
N ASP A 115 5.37 0.77 -17.90
CA ASP A 115 3.97 0.74 -18.28
C ASP A 115 3.58 -0.73 -18.49
N VAL A 116 2.73 -1.26 -17.62
CA VAL A 116 2.48 -2.70 -17.51
C VAL A 116 1.00 -3.00 -17.32
N ARG A 117 0.60 -4.22 -17.68
CA ARG A 117 -0.78 -4.73 -17.54
C ARG A 117 -1.04 -5.48 -16.22
N GLY A 118 -0.07 -5.44 -15.31
CA GLY A 118 -0.18 -5.96 -13.96
C GLY A 118 1.15 -5.90 -13.24
N LEU A 119 1.10 -6.00 -11.91
CA LEU A 119 2.28 -6.13 -11.07
C LEU A 119 2.26 -7.46 -10.34
N GLY A 120 3.45 -7.96 -10.01
CA GLY A 120 3.63 -9.27 -9.38
C GLY A 120 3.55 -10.42 -10.38
N ASN A 121 3.34 -11.63 -9.87
CA ASN A 121 3.37 -12.85 -10.67
C ASN A 121 1.94 -13.33 -10.96
N CYS A 122 1.24 -12.60 -11.83
CA CYS A 122 -0.09 -12.99 -12.28
C CYS A 122 -0.10 -14.21 -13.21
N GLY A 123 1.08 -14.68 -13.64
CA GLY A 123 1.31 -15.79 -14.57
C GLY A 123 1.60 -17.15 -13.93
N SER A 124 1.68 -17.28 -12.60
CA SER A 124 1.93 -18.59 -11.94
C SER A 124 0.74 -19.56 -12.01
N ARG A 125 -0.31 -19.21 -12.75
CA ARG A 125 -1.39 -20.10 -13.19
C ARG A 125 -1.53 -20.18 -14.71
N THR A 126 -0.49 -19.83 -15.47
CA THR A 126 -0.30 -20.41 -16.79
C THR A 126 0.25 -21.81 -16.55
N THR A 127 -0.64 -22.80 -16.49
CA THR A 127 -0.38 -24.21 -16.82
C THR A 127 1.09 -24.63 -16.79
N SER A 128 1.49 -25.31 -15.72
CA SER A 128 2.51 -26.35 -15.82
C SER A 128 1.98 -27.43 -16.74
N THR A 129 2.09 -27.19 -18.04
CA THR A 129 1.95 -28.19 -19.09
C THR A 129 3.20 -28.05 -19.95
N SER A 130 4.20 -28.82 -19.59
CA SER A 130 5.30 -29.25 -20.45
C SER A 130 5.62 -30.69 -20.04
#